data_AF-A0AAD2FE59-F1
#
_entry.id   AF-A0AAD2FE59-F1
#
_cell.length_a   1.000
_cell.length_b   1.000
_cell.length_c   1.000
_cell.angle_alpha   90.00
_cell.angle_beta   90.00
_cell.angle_gamma   90.00
#
_symmetry.space_group_name_H-M   'P 1'
#
loop_
_entity.id
_entity.type
_entity.pdbx_description
1 polymer ?
#
loop_
_entity_poly.entity_id
_entity_poly.type
_entity_poly.pdbx_seq_one_letter_code
_entity_poly.pdbx_strand_id
1 'polypeptide(L)'
;MPYLQRTLDRVTDSYAYFYALAKIHKSPWKTRPIVLVSGSLLYGLGKWLDQQLQPIIRKLPTYLSSSFALKTDIDNMAGTEFSCMSLFTGDVVAMYPSINLEDAFTRIAEFLSTSSLCENVD
;
A
#
# COMPACT_ATOMS: atom_id res chain seq x y z
N MET A 1 -18.52 -10.32 -9.92
CA MET A 1 -17.05 -10.21 -10.09
C MET A 1 -16.68 -9.58 -11.45
N PRO A 2 -17.05 -8.33 -11.73
CA PRO A 2 -16.83 -7.73 -13.05
C PRO A 2 -15.33 -7.53 -13.38
N TYR A 3 -14.47 -7.31 -12.37
CA TYR A 3 -13.03 -7.07 -12.60
C TYR A 3 -12.27 -8.30 -13.07
N LEU A 4 -12.53 -9.46 -12.44
CA LEU A 4 -11.86 -10.70 -12.81
C LEU A 4 -12.31 -11.16 -14.20
N GLN A 5 -13.61 -11.14 -14.47
CA GLN A 5 -14.17 -11.52 -15.76
C GLN A 5 -13.67 -10.60 -16.89
N ARG A 6 -13.70 -9.28 -16.68
CA ARG A 6 -13.17 -8.30 -17.64
C ARG A 6 -11.67 -8.46 -17.89
N THR A 7 -10.92 -8.92 -16.89
CA THR A 7 -9.48 -9.19 -17.03
C THR A 7 -9.27 -10.46 -17.85
N LEU A 8 -9.98 -11.54 -17.54
CA LEU A 8 -9.92 -12.79 -18.31
C LEU A 8 -10.24 -12.58 -19.80
N ASP A 9 -11.23 -11.75 -20.12
CA ASP A 9 -11.63 -11.48 -21.52
C ASP A 9 -10.64 -10.59 -22.29
N ARG A 10 -9.74 -9.88 -21.61
CA ARG A 10 -8.88 -8.84 -22.19
C ARG A 10 -7.39 -9.14 -22.12
N VAL A 11 -6.99 -10.06 -21.25
CA VAL A 11 -5.59 -10.42 -21.05
C VAL A 11 -5.13 -11.27 -22.22
N THR A 12 -4.27 -10.71 -23.06
CA THR A 12 -3.57 -11.44 -24.13
C THR A 12 -2.35 -12.18 -23.61
N ASP A 13 -1.76 -11.70 -22.52
CA ASP A 13 -0.56 -12.24 -21.90
C ASP A 13 -0.75 -12.33 -20.39
N SER A 14 -0.77 -13.56 -19.88
CA SER A 14 -1.11 -13.84 -18.49
C SER A 14 0.01 -13.51 -17.50
N TYR A 15 1.23 -13.27 -17.97
CA TYR A 15 2.41 -13.13 -17.13
C TYR A 15 2.66 -11.71 -16.63
N ALA A 16 3.26 -11.62 -15.44
CA ALA A 16 3.79 -10.37 -14.91
C ALA A 16 5.29 -10.27 -15.22
N TYR A 17 5.77 -9.05 -15.43
CA TYR A 17 7.14 -8.80 -15.89
C TYR A 17 7.99 -8.14 -14.83
N PHE A 18 9.15 -8.71 -14.54
CA PHE A 18 10.13 -8.09 -13.66
C PHE A 18 11.07 -7.16 -14.43
N TYR A 19 11.29 -5.95 -13.90
CA TYR A 19 12.26 -5.00 -14.42
C TYR A 19 12.89 -4.18 -13.27
N ALA A 20 14.04 -3.58 -13.53
CA ALA A 20 14.79 -2.80 -12.55
C ALA A 20 15.00 -1.37 -13.04
N LEU A 21 14.54 -0.38 -12.27
CA LEU A 21 14.79 1.03 -12.57
C LEU A 21 16.04 1.53 -11.85
N ALA A 22 16.86 2.34 -12.52
CA ALA A 22 18.04 2.95 -11.91
C ALA A 22 17.67 4.05 -10.90
N LYS A 23 18.24 4.00 -9.69
CA LYS A 23 18.25 5.10 -8.72
C LYS A 23 19.42 6.03 -9.04
N ILE A 24 19.22 6.91 -10.02
CA ILE A 24 20.26 7.82 -10.54
C ILE A 24 20.85 8.78 -9.49
N HIS A 25 20.13 9.02 -8.39
CA HIS A 25 20.53 9.90 -7.30
C HIS A 25 21.41 9.22 -6.22
N LYS A 26 21.81 7.96 -6.39
CA LYS A 26 22.71 7.24 -5.45
C LYS A 26 24.06 6.96 -6.10
N SER A 27 25.17 6.98 -5.35
CA SER A 27 26.50 6.58 -5.84
C SER A 27 27.11 5.49 -4.95
N PRO A 28 27.44 4.28 -5.46
CA PRO A 28 27.14 3.80 -6.81
C PRO A 28 25.63 3.68 -7.05
N TRP A 29 25.22 3.68 -8.33
CA TRP A 29 23.81 3.53 -8.71
C TRP A 29 23.23 2.24 -8.11
N LYS A 30 22.04 2.37 -7.53
CA LYS A 30 21.25 1.25 -7.03
C LYS A 30 20.05 1.01 -7.95
N THR A 31 19.39 -0.12 -7.83
CA THR A 31 18.18 -0.44 -8.59
C THR A 31 16.91 -0.35 -7.73
N ARG A 32 15.76 -0.15 -8.38
CA ARG A 32 14.41 -0.36 -7.84
C ARG A 32 13.81 -1.55 -8.60
N PRO A 33 13.82 -2.76 -8.02
CA PRO A 33 13.11 -3.89 -8.61
C PRO A 33 11.60 -3.61 -8.59
N ILE A 34 10.93 -3.85 -9.72
CA ILE A 34 9.48 -3.69 -9.88
C ILE A 34 8.95 -4.89 -10.67
N VAL A 35 7.79 -5.39 -10.26
CA VAL A 35 7.00 -6.37 -11.03
C VAL A 35 5.83 -5.64 -11.67
N LEU A 36 5.83 -5.52 -13.00
CA LEU A 36 4.72 -5.03 -13.78
C LEU A 36 3.64 -6.10 -13.83
N VAL A 37 2.57 -5.89 -13.08
CA VAL A 37 1.37 -6.73 -13.15
C VAL A 37 0.32 -6.19 -14.12
N SER A 38 0.47 -4.96 -14.62
CA SER A 38 -0.46 -4.37 -15.58
C SER A 38 -0.55 -5.22 -16.84
N GLY A 39 -1.77 -5.59 -17.22
CA GLY A 39 -2.02 -6.44 -18.39
C GLY A 39 -1.91 -7.94 -18.12
N SER A 40 -1.49 -8.35 -16.92
CA SER A 40 -1.48 -9.75 -16.50
C SER A 40 -2.78 -10.14 -15.79
N LEU A 41 -2.98 -11.44 -15.55
CA LEU A 41 -4.12 -11.94 -14.77
C LEU A 41 -4.13 -11.40 -13.33
N LEU A 42 -2.95 -11.15 -12.76
CA LEU A 42 -2.81 -10.64 -11.39
C LEU A 42 -3.36 -9.23 -11.23
N TYR A 43 -3.46 -8.45 -12.31
CA TYR A 43 -4.02 -7.10 -12.27
C TYR A 43 -5.49 -7.10 -11.79
N GLY A 44 -6.32 -7.96 -12.40
CA GLY A 44 -7.74 -8.06 -12.07
C GLY A 44 -7.98 -8.53 -10.65
N LEU A 45 -7.21 -9.53 -10.22
CA LEU A 45 -7.27 -10.07 -8.86
C LEU A 45 -6.82 -9.02 -7.83
N GLY A 46 -5.69 -8.36 -8.06
CA GLY A 46 -5.17 -7.32 -7.17
C GLY A 46 -6.13 -6.14 -7.03
N LYS A 47 -6.76 -5.71 -8.13
CA LYS A 47 -7.76 -4.63 -8.11
C LYS A 47 -9.02 -5.02 -7.34
N TRP A 48 -9.49 -6.26 -7.51
CA TRP A 48 -10.62 -6.75 -6.74
C TRP A 48 -10.28 -6.82 -5.25
N LEU A 49 -9.13 -7.40 -4.89
CA LEU A 49 -8.68 -7.51 -3.51
C LEU A 49 -8.54 -6.14 -2.85
N ASP A 50 -7.90 -5.18 -3.52
CA ASP A 50 -7.80 -3.80 -3.04
C ASP A 50 -9.18 -3.23 -2.73
N GLN A 51 -10.15 -3.37 -3.65
CA GLN A 51 -11.52 -2.89 -3.41
C GLN A 51 -12.20 -3.51 -2.19
N GLN A 52 -11.97 -4.80 -1.91
CA GLN A 52 -12.52 -5.43 -0.70
C GLN A 52 -11.85 -4.91 0.57
N LEU A 53 -10.55 -4.59 0.52
CA LEU A 53 -9.79 -4.14 1.68
C LEU A 53 -9.93 -2.64 1.96
N GLN A 54 -10.20 -1.82 0.94
CA GLN A 54 -10.28 -0.36 1.06
C GLN A 54 -11.24 0.13 2.17
N PRO A 55 -12.47 -0.40 2.34
CA PRO A 55 -13.36 0.07 3.39
C PRO A 55 -12.83 -0.26 4.80
N ILE A 56 -12.08 -1.35 4.96
CA ILE A 56 -11.44 -1.73 6.22
C ILE A 56 -10.23 -0.83 6.48
N ILE A 57 -9.36 -0.67 5.47
CA ILE A 57 -8.15 0.15 5.56
C ILE A 57 -8.49 1.58 5.97
N ARG A 58 -9.56 2.17 5.42
CA ARG A 58 -9.98 3.54 5.74
C ARG A 58 -10.44 3.75 7.18
N LYS A 59 -10.80 2.68 7.90
CA LYS A 59 -11.15 2.72 9.33
C LYS A 59 -9.92 2.62 10.23
N LEU A 60 -8.74 2.26 9.69
CA LEU A 60 -7.52 2.10 10.50
C LEU A 60 -7.02 3.47 10.99
N PRO A 61 -6.53 3.57 12.24
CA PRO A 61 -5.99 4.81 12.78
C PRO A 61 -4.69 5.26 12.07
N THR A 62 -4.03 4.34 11.37
CA THR A 62 -2.82 4.60 10.59
C THR A 62 -3.10 4.92 9.13
N TYR A 63 -4.37 4.99 8.73
CA TYR A 63 -4.74 5.34 7.37
C TYR A 63 -4.38 6.78 7.06
N LEU A 64 -3.61 6.97 6.00
CA LEU A 64 -3.33 8.28 5.43
C LEU A 64 -3.87 8.35 4.01
N SER A 65 -4.83 9.26 3.78
CA SER A 65 -5.50 9.39 2.48
C SER A 65 -4.60 10.00 1.42
N SER A 66 -3.78 10.98 1.79
CA SER A 66 -2.83 11.65 0.91
C SER A 66 -1.81 12.46 1.70
N SER A 67 -0.68 12.80 1.06
CA SER A 67 0.29 13.75 1.61
C SER A 67 -0.30 15.16 1.78
N PHE A 68 -1.28 15.53 0.96
CA PHE A 68 -1.98 16.81 1.08
C PHE A 68 -2.83 16.87 2.36
N ALA A 69 -3.62 15.82 2.61
CA ALA A 69 -4.41 15.72 3.84
C ALA A 69 -3.50 15.75 5.09
N LEU A 70 -2.40 15.00 5.08
CA LEU A 70 -1.40 15.05 6.17
C LEU A 70 -0.89 16.47 6.41
N LYS A 71 -0.52 17.18 5.34
CA LYS A 71 -0.05 18.56 5.45
C LYS A 71 -1.12 19.45 6.08
N THR A 72 -2.36 19.36 5.61
CA THR A 72 -3.49 20.11 6.17
C THR A 72 -3.69 19.81 7.65
N ASP A 73 -3.61 18.55 8.07
CA ASP A 73 -3.74 18.15 9.47
C ASP A 73 -2.62 18.76 10.34
N ILE A 74 -1.36 18.70 9.86
CA ILE A 74 -0.22 19.32 10.54
C ILE A 74 -0.36 20.85 10.59
N ASP A 75 -0.80 21.49 9.51
CA ASP A 75 -1.03 22.94 9.47
C ASP A 75 -2.17 23.35 10.43
N ASN A 76 -3.20 22.52 10.59
CA ASN A 76 -4.28 22.79 11.55
C ASN A 76 -3.82 22.59 13.01
N MET A 77 -2.83 21.73 13.26
CA MET A 77 -2.16 21.63 14.57
C MET A 77 -1.34 22.89 14.91
N ALA A 78 -0.96 23.71 13.91
CA ALA A 78 -0.17 24.94 14.06
C ALA A 78 -0.86 26.07 14.83
N GLY A 79 -2.12 25.91 15.24
CA GLY A 79 -2.73 26.77 16.26
C GLY A 79 -2.03 26.69 17.63
N THR A 80 -1.09 25.76 17.80
CA THR A 80 -0.20 25.61 18.95
C THR A 80 1.20 26.10 18.60
N GLU A 81 1.88 26.82 19.50
CA GLU A 81 3.26 27.25 19.28
C GLU A 81 4.18 26.04 19.04
N PHE A 82 4.72 25.93 17.83
CA PHE A 82 5.74 24.95 17.48
C PHE A 82 7.08 25.15 18.23
N SER A 83 7.23 26.27 18.95
CA SER A 83 8.42 26.65 19.72
C SER A 83 8.86 25.59 20.73
N CYS A 84 7.94 24.73 21.17
CA CYS A 84 8.18 23.66 22.14
C CYS A 84 8.08 22.24 21.54
N MET A 85 8.06 22.11 20.20
CA MET A 85 7.90 20.82 19.52
C MET A 85 9.19 20.39 18.82
N SER A 86 9.49 19.10 18.91
CA SER A 86 10.58 18.46 18.16
C SER A 86 10.01 17.47 17.17
N LEU A 87 10.41 17.57 15.90
CA LEU A 87 10.03 16.62 14.86
C LEU A 87 11.08 15.51 14.76
N PHE A 88 10.62 14.26 14.87
CA PHE A 88 11.43 13.08 14.62
C PHE A 88 11.04 12.45 13.29
N THR A 89 12.03 12.10 12.47
CA THR A 89 11.82 11.45 11.18
C THR A 89 12.59 10.14 11.13
N GLY A 90 11.95 9.09 10.62
CA GLY A 90 12.59 7.80 10.35
C GLY A 90 12.34 7.35 8.91
N ASP A 91 13.32 6.70 8.31
CA ASP A 91 13.20 6.08 6.99
C ASP A 91 13.27 4.56 7.11
N VAL A 92 12.31 3.87 6.50
CA VAL A 92 12.30 2.40 6.44
C VAL A 92 13.03 1.96 5.18
N VAL A 93 14.22 1.39 5.36
CA VAL A 93 15.03 0.88 4.26
C VAL A 93 14.41 -0.40 3.72
N ALA A 94 14.09 -0.41 2.42
CA ALA A 94 13.62 -1.59 1.70
C ALA A 94 12.38 -2.26 2.34
N MET A 95 11.36 -1.46 2.66
CA MET A 95 10.11 -1.93 3.28
C MET A 95 9.56 -3.23 2.67
N TYR A 96 9.17 -3.25 1.38
CA TYR A 96 8.51 -4.42 0.79
C TYR A 96 9.35 -5.72 0.86
N PRO A 97 10.65 -5.73 0.48
CA PRO A 97 11.47 -6.93 0.64
C PRO A 97 11.71 -7.37 2.09
N SER A 98 11.56 -6.47 3.06
CA SER A 98 11.82 -6.74 4.48
C SER A 98 10.59 -7.23 5.24
N ILE A 99 9.42 -7.30 4.61
CA ILE A 99 8.21 -7.86 5.23
C ILE A 99 8.38 -9.38 5.36
N ASN A 100 8.32 -9.90 6.59
CA ASN A 100 8.19 -11.34 6.81
C ASN A 100 6.79 -11.78 6.40
N LEU A 101 6.68 -12.48 5.28
CA LEU A 101 5.39 -12.86 4.69
C LEU A 101 4.59 -13.82 5.58
N GLU A 102 5.26 -14.73 6.30
CA GLU A 102 4.59 -15.70 7.16
C GLU A 102 3.92 -15.02 8.35
N ASP A 103 4.65 -14.14 9.04
CA ASP A 103 4.11 -13.32 10.13
C ASP A 103 3.04 -12.36 9.61
N ALA A 104 3.26 -11.71 8.46
CA ALA A 104 2.30 -10.78 7.87
C ALA A 104 0.97 -11.46 7.52
N PHE A 105 0.99 -12.62 6.85
CA PHE A 105 -0.25 -13.34 6.53
C PHE A 105 -0.97 -13.82 7.78
N THR A 106 -0.23 -14.28 8.79
CA THR A 106 -0.81 -14.70 10.08
C THR A 106 -1.55 -13.53 10.73
N ARG A 107 -0.91 -12.37 10.86
CA ARG A 107 -1.51 -11.17 11.46
C ARG A 107 -2.69 -10.63 10.66
N ILE A 108 -2.60 -10.65 9.32
CA ILE A 108 -3.71 -10.20 8.47
C ILE A 108 -4.91 -11.13 8.64
N ALA A 109 -4.71 -12.46 8.66
CA ALA A 109 -5.79 -13.41 8.85
C ALA A 109 -6.45 -13.27 10.24
N GLU A 110 -5.65 -13.11 11.29
CA GLU A 110 -6.14 -12.85 12.65
C GLU A 110 -6.93 -11.52 12.70
N PHE A 111 -6.39 -10.45 12.12
CA PHE A 111 -7.05 -9.15 12.09
C PHE A 111 -8.40 -9.19 11.35
N LEU A 112 -8.45 -9.84 10.18
CA LEU A 112 -9.67 -9.96 9.39
C LEU A 112 -10.75 -10.81 10.08
N SER A 113 -10.36 -11.75 10.93
CA SER A 113 -11.30 -12.66 11.62
C SER A 113 -11.77 -12.14 12.99
N THR A 114 -10.99 -11.30 13.66
CA THR A 114 -11.24 -10.91 15.06
C THR A 114 -11.55 -9.43 15.25
N SER A 115 -11.15 -8.56 14.31
CA SER A 115 -11.31 -7.12 14.49
C SER A 115 -12.76 -6.67 14.24
N SER A 116 -13.31 -5.92 15.19
CA SER A 116 -14.62 -5.26 15.02
C SER A 116 -14.63 -4.24 13.87
N LEU A 117 -13.46 -3.77 13.43
CA LEU A 117 -13.35 -2.88 12.25
C LEU A 117 -13.75 -3.58 10.94
N CYS A 118 -13.65 -4.91 10.92
CA CYS A 118 -13.99 -5.77 9.80
C CYS A 118 -15.48 -6.17 9.79
N GLU A 119 -16.25 -5.79 10.81
CA GLU A 119 -17.70 -6.00 10.85
C GLU A 119 -18.43 -4.95 9.98
N ASN A 120 -19.55 -5.35 9.37
CA ASN A 120 -20.41 -4.49 8.54
C ASN A 120 -19.64 -3.75 7.43
N VAL A 121 -18.82 -4.51 6.70
CA VAL A 121 -18.11 -4.03 5.51
C VAL A 121 -19.02 -4.30 4.31
N ASP A 122 -19.80 -3.30 3.91
CA ASP A 122 -20.65 -3.33 2.70
C ASP A 122 -19.84 -3.25 1.39
#